data_AF-A0A0D1YRN3-F1
#
_entry.id   AF-A0A0D1YRN3-F1
#
_cell.length_a   1.000
_cell.length_b   1.000
_cell.length_c   1.000
_cell.angle_alpha   90.00
_cell.angle_beta   90.00
_cell.angle_gamma   90.00
#
_symmetry.space_group_name_H-M   'P 1'
#
loop_
_entity.id
_entity.type
_entity.pdbx_description
1 polymer ?
#
loop_
_entity_poly.entity_id
_entity_poly.type
_entity_poly.pdbx_seq_one_letter_code
_entity_poly.pdbx_strand_id
1 'polypeptide(L)'
;MVIEYFPNGNLEELIRDKTVSYGAADVKAWMGMLCRAIYYCHSNFILHRDIKPNNLLIAADGEVKLADFGLARSFGDPRYQMTSAVITLWYRPPELLFGARQYSGAVDMWSIGMVFAELLIRRPYAAADVANQEVLATGGGTVAQLDKICEAVGTPMEENWPGVSKLRDYFDLEKKIPVRDKSFYMQMFPTAGSIGVDLLMAMLKLDPRKRVTARGALEHEWWQIDPRPTDKENLPKQGGGATKMGAAEAAAPGVVVDEKKFKGVAKKLDFGGARK
;
A
#
# COMPACT_ATOMS: atom_id res chain seq x y z
N MET A 1 3.42 15.20 23.85
CA MET A 1 2.26 15.13 22.94
C MET A 1 1.31 14.10 23.51
N VAL A 2 0.05 14.46 23.80
CA VAL A 2 -0.98 13.48 24.16
C VAL A 2 -1.63 13.04 22.86
N ILE A 3 -1.56 11.75 22.53
CA ILE A 3 -2.07 11.17 21.30
C ILE A 3 -3.05 10.04 21.61
N GLU A 4 -3.81 9.62 20.59
CA GLU A 4 -4.67 8.45 20.66
C GLU A 4 -3.86 7.20 21.06
N TYR A 5 -4.49 6.29 21.81
CA TYR A 5 -3.86 5.05 22.29
C TYR A 5 -4.11 3.89 21.32
N PHE A 6 -3.05 3.18 20.92
CA PHE A 6 -3.08 2.10 19.93
C PHE A 6 -2.66 0.76 20.57
N PRO A 7 -3.57 0.05 21.24
CA PRO A 7 -3.23 -1.17 22.00
C PRO A 7 -2.89 -2.38 21.13
N ASN A 8 -3.27 -2.37 19.85
CA ASN A 8 -3.13 -3.53 18.96
C ASN A 8 -1.84 -3.50 18.13
N GLY A 9 -0.87 -2.66 18.50
CA GLY A 9 0.43 -2.57 17.83
C GLY A 9 0.35 -1.91 16.46
N ASN A 10 1.13 -2.44 15.52
CA ASN A 10 1.21 -1.95 14.14
C ASN A 10 1.15 -3.09 13.11
N LEU A 11 1.00 -2.75 11.82
CA LEU A 11 0.93 -3.74 10.75
C LEU A 11 2.23 -4.52 10.55
N GLU A 12 3.42 -3.96 10.86
CA GLU A 12 4.68 -4.72 10.75
C GLU A 12 4.68 -5.94 11.67
N GLU A 13 4.35 -5.72 12.94
CA GLU A 13 4.28 -6.77 13.94
C GLU A 13 3.23 -7.83 13.56
N LEU A 14 2.07 -7.40 13.04
CA LEU A 14 1.01 -8.29 12.56
C LEU A 14 1.48 -9.14 11.37
N ILE A 15 2.19 -8.54 10.40
CA ILE A 15 2.73 -9.24 9.24
C ILE A 15 3.74 -10.31 9.67
N ARG A 16 4.64 -9.96 10.60
CA ARG A 16 5.70 -10.85 11.12
C ARG A 16 5.17 -11.97 12.02
N ASP A 17 4.05 -11.75 12.71
CA ASP A 17 3.44 -12.75 13.57
C ASP A 17 2.81 -13.89 12.77
N LYS A 18 3.52 -15.03 12.73
CA LYS A 18 3.09 -16.24 12.02
C LYS A 18 1.87 -16.92 12.65
N THR A 19 1.48 -16.54 13.87
CA THR A 19 0.28 -17.05 14.53
C THR A 19 -0.99 -16.35 14.05
N VAL A 20 -0.87 -15.15 13.47
CA VAL A 20 -1.98 -14.41 12.89
C VAL A 20 -2.19 -14.83 11.44
N SER A 21 -3.39 -15.31 11.12
CA SER A 21 -3.82 -15.57 9.74
C SER A 21 -4.72 -14.44 9.24
N TYR A 22 -4.53 -14.03 7.99
CA TYR A 22 -5.35 -13.04 7.32
C TYR A 22 -5.42 -13.32 5.81
N GLY A 23 -6.51 -12.92 5.18
CA GLY A 23 -6.79 -13.18 3.76
C GLY A 23 -7.00 -11.91 2.94
N ALA A 24 -7.49 -12.09 1.72
CA ALA A 24 -7.70 -11.00 0.76
C ALA A 24 -8.65 -9.91 1.27
N ALA A 25 -9.70 -10.28 2.01
CA ALA A 25 -10.67 -9.34 2.57
C ALA A 25 -10.04 -8.43 3.65
N ASP A 26 -9.13 -8.97 4.47
CA ASP A 26 -8.42 -8.22 5.52
C ASP A 26 -7.41 -7.24 4.91
N VAL A 27 -6.64 -7.72 3.92
CA VAL A 27 -5.72 -6.86 3.15
C VAL A 27 -6.50 -5.72 2.48
N LYS A 28 -7.67 -6.00 1.91
CA LYS A 28 -8.54 -4.98 1.32
C LYS A 28 -9.01 -3.96 2.36
N ALA A 29 -9.37 -4.38 3.57
CA ALA A 29 -9.75 -3.45 4.63
C ALA A 29 -8.60 -2.51 5.03
N TRP A 30 -7.42 -3.05 5.32
CA TRP A 30 -6.24 -2.25 5.70
C TRP A 30 -5.78 -1.31 4.58
N MET A 31 -5.71 -1.80 3.34
CA MET A 31 -5.36 -0.98 2.18
C MET A 31 -6.40 0.12 1.94
N GLY A 32 -7.67 -0.14 2.17
CA GLY A 32 -8.72 0.86 2.09
C GLY A 32 -8.54 1.98 3.12
N MET A 33 -8.20 1.65 4.37
CA MET A 33 -7.89 2.63 5.42
C MET A 33 -6.65 3.47 5.05
N LEU A 34 -5.58 2.81 4.60
CA LEU A 34 -4.35 3.50 4.17
C LEU A 34 -4.58 4.44 2.98
N CYS A 35 -5.31 3.99 1.95
CA CYS A 35 -5.62 4.83 0.79
C CYS A 35 -6.45 6.06 1.18
N ARG A 36 -7.40 5.92 2.12
CA ARG A 36 -8.18 7.05 2.65
C ARG A 36 -7.30 8.02 3.45
N ALA A 37 -6.41 7.51 4.29
CA ALA A 37 -5.48 8.35 5.05
C ALA A 37 -4.58 9.19 4.12
N ILE A 38 -4.04 8.58 3.07
CA ILE A 38 -3.19 9.30 2.10
C ILE A 38 -3.99 10.23 1.20
N TYR A 39 -5.19 9.84 0.80
CA TYR A 39 -6.09 10.75 0.08
C TYR A 39 -6.39 12.00 0.91
N TYR A 40 -6.63 11.85 2.22
CA TYR A 40 -6.82 12.98 3.13
C TYR A 40 -5.55 13.85 3.21
N CYS A 41 -4.37 13.26 3.36
CA CYS A 41 -3.10 14.01 3.38
C CYS A 41 -2.89 14.80 2.08
N HIS A 42 -3.04 14.14 0.93
CA HIS A 42 -2.83 14.76 -0.39
C HIS A 42 -3.86 15.84 -0.69
N SER A 43 -5.11 15.67 -0.25
CA SER A 43 -6.16 16.70 -0.40
C SER A 43 -5.90 17.95 0.44
N ASN A 44 -5.11 17.82 1.51
CA ASN A 44 -4.65 18.92 2.34
C ASN A 44 -3.23 19.37 2.00
N PHE A 45 -2.73 19.00 0.81
CA PHE A 45 -1.39 19.36 0.34
C PHE A 45 -0.27 18.94 1.30
N ILE A 46 -0.38 17.74 1.89
CA ILE A 46 0.65 17.14 2.75
C ILE A 46 1.17 15.85 2.09
N LEU A 47 2.48 15.74 1.93
CA LEU A 47 3.18 14.50 1.60
C LEU A 47 3.62 13.81 2.88
N HIS A 48 3.37 12.51 3.01
CA HIS A 48 3.77 11.75 4.21
C HIS A 48 5.26 11.45 4.21
N ARG A 49 5.78 10.87 3.11
CA ARG A 49 7.20 10.58 2.88
C ARG A 49 7.86 9.63 3.89
N ASP A 50 7.08 8.85 4.63
CA ASP A 50 7.59 7.72 5.43
C ASP A 50 6.52 6.62 5.65
N ILE A 51 5.83 6.22 4.59
CA ILE A 51 4.81 5.17 4.67
C ILE A 51 5.49 3.81 4.69
N LYS A 52 5.23 3.03 5.74
CA LYS A 52 5.75 1.68 5.98
C LYS A 52 4.91 0.99 7.07
N PRO A 53 4.92 -0.34 7.18
CA PRO A 53 3.98 -1.06 8.05
C PRO A 53 4.06 -0.71 9.54
N ASN A 54 5.23 -0.34 10.06
CA ASN A 54 5.38 0.08 11.46
C ASN A 54 4.79 1.47 11.77
N ASN A 55 4.60 2.30 10.75
CA ASN A 55 3.91 3.60 10.86
C ASN A 55 2.38 3.46 10.66
N LEU A 56 1.86 2.24 10.54
CA LEU A 56 0.44 1.94 10.42
C LEU A 56 -0.05 1.31 11.73
N LEU A 57 -0.47 2.17 12.66
CA LEU A 57 -0.88 1.80 14.00
C LEU A 57 -2.31 1.26 14.01
N ILE A 58 -2.60 0.29 14.88
CA ILE A 58 -3.90 -0.37 14.95
C ILE A 58 -4.61 0.04 16.24
N ALA A 59 -5.75 0.71 16.09
CA ALA A 59 -6.61 1.12 17.20
C ALA A 59 -7.35 -0.07 17.82
N ALA A 60 -7.96 0.13 19.00
CA ALA A 60 -8.65 -0.93 19.74
C ALA A 60 -9.79 -1.62 18.95
N ASP A 61 -10.48 -0.83 18.11
CA ASP A 61 -11.58 -1.26 17.26
C ASP A 61 -11.13 -1.88 15.91
N GLY A 62 -9.81 -1.94 15.66
CA GLY A 62 -9.23 -2.46 14.42
C GLY A 62 -9.00 -1.41 13.33
N GLU A 63 -9.31 -0.13 13.57
CA GLU A 63 -8.98 0.92 12.61
C GLU A 63 -7.47 1.14 12.50
N VAL A 64 -6.96 1.16 11.26
CA VAL A 64 -5.56 1.50 10.97
C VAL A 64 -5.43 3.01 10.81
N LYS A 65 -4.50 3.61 11.55
CA LYS A 65 -4.16 5.03 11.45
C LYS A 65 -2.70 5.20 11.06
N LEU A 66 -2.49 6.11 10.10
CA LEU A 66 -1.16 6.52 9.69
C LEU A 66 -0.55 7.41 10.78
N ALA A 67 0.66 7.06 11.20
CA ALA A 67 1.43 7.77 12.21
C ALA A 67 2.80 8.20 11.67
N ASP A 68 3.54 8.94 12.51
CA ASP A 68 4.88 9.46 12.23
C ASP A 68 4.96 10.41 11.01
N PHE A 69 4.48 11.62 11.23
CA PHE A 69 4.62 12.74 10.31
C PHE A 69 5.97 13.48 10.47
N GLY A 70 6.98 12.87 11.11
CA GLY A 70 8.29 13.51 11.34
C GLY A 70 9.04 13.86 10.06
N LEU A 71 8.76 13.15 8.97
CA LEU A 71 9.25 13.45 7.62
C LEU A 71 8.17 14.08 6.73
N ALA A 72 7.00 14.44 7.24
CA ALA A 72 5.96 15.04 6.43
C ALA A 72 6.34 16.44 5.94
N ARG A 73 5.80 16.84 4.79
CA ARG A 73 6.04 18.18 4.22
C ARG A 73 4.84 18.64 3.41
N SER A 74 4.51 19.92 3.50
CA SER A 74 3.55 20.52 2.58
C SER A 74 4.05 20.39 1.14
N PHE A 75 3.13 20.30 0.17
CA PHE A 75 3.49 20.34 -1.24
C PHE A 75 4.33 21.58 -1.48
N GLY A 76 5.48 21.39 -2.13
CA GLY A 76 6.44 22.46 -2.33
C GLY A 76 5.93 23.43 -3.38
N ASP A 77 6.15 24.72 -3.14
CA ASP A 77 6.25 25.69 -4.23
C ASP A 77 7.29 25.15 -5.26
N PRO A 78 7.02 25.20 -6.57
CA PRO A 78 7.96 24.78 -7.61
C PRO A 78 9.36 25.39 -7.47
N ARG A 79 9.47 26.53 -6.78
CA ARG A 79 10.72 27.25 -6.49
C ARG A 79 11.58 26.61 -5.38
N TYR A 80 11.01 25.76 -4.52
CA TYR A 80 11.73 25.14 -3.41
C TYR A 80 12.07 23.68 -3.70
N GLN A 81 13.37 23.39 -3.80
CA GLN A 81 13.87 22.02 -3.98
C GLN A 81 13.57 21.17 -2.74
N MET A 82 13.17 19.92 -2.96
CA MET A 82 12.94 18.95 -1.90
C MET A 82 14.13 17.98 -1.74
N THR A 83 14.36 17.51 -0.50
CA THR A 83 15.39 16.51 -0.19
C THR A 83 14.98 15.14 -0.73
N SER A 84 15.91 14.43 -1.37
CA SER A 84 15.68 13.08 -1.92
C SER A 84 15.92 11.94 -0.93
N ALA A 85 16.71 12.18 0.13
CA ALA A 85 16.98 11.22 1.21
C ALA A 85 15.84 11.18 2.25
N VAL A 86 14.63 10.91 1.79
CA VAL A 86 13.42 10.72 2.62
C VAL A 86 12.79 9.38 2.26
N ILE A 87 11.87 8.87 3.08
CA ILE A 87 11.30 7.51 3.02
C ILE A 87 12.35 6.43 3.38
N THR A 88 11.97 5.47 4.23
CA THR A 88 12.77 4.25 4.46
C THR A 88 13.12 3.55 3.15
N LEU A 89 14.38 3.12 3.00
CA LEU A 89 14.96 2.65 1.74
C LEU A 89 14.07 1.64 0.97
N TRP A 90 13.50 0.65 1.66
CA TRP A 90 12.67 -0.40 1.06
C TRP A 90 11.35 0.09 0.45
N TYR A 91 10.86 1.24 0.89
CA TYR A 91 9.60 1.84 0.43
C TYR A 91 9.85 3.09 -0.43
N ARG A 92 11.12 3.42 -0.70
CA ARG A 92 11.51 4.60 -1.47
C ARG A 92 11.30 4.35 -2.97
N PRO A 93 10.64 5.28 -3.69
CA PRO A 93 10.40 5.15 -5.12
C PRO A 93 11.66 5.42 -5.95
N PRO A 94 11.71 4.92 -7.19
CA PRO A 94 12.89 5.06 -8.05
C PRO A 94 13.25 6.51 -8.34
N GLU A 95 12.29 7.44 -8.43
CA GLU A 95 12.61 8.86 -8.66
C GLU A 95 13.43 9.48 -7.53
N LEU A 96 13.18 9.09 -6.28
CA LEU A 96 13.95 9.58 -5.14
C LEU A 96 15.32 8.88 -5.04
N LEU A 97 15.40 7.61 -5.44
CA LEU A 97 16.66 6.87 -5.55
C LEU A 97 17.58 7.48 -6.63
N PHE A 98 17.02 8.02 -7.71
CA PHE A 98 17.74 8.79 -8.74
C PHE A 98 17.86 10.29 -8.41
N GLY A 99 17.58 10.71 -7.18
CA GLY A 99 17.86 12.06 -6.71
C GLY A 99 16.90 13.14 -7.20
N ALA A 100 15.67 12.80 -7.60
CA ALA A 100 14.66 13.79 -7.96
C ALA A 100 14.41 14.79 -6.82
N ARG A 101 14.44 16.08 -7.15
CA ARG A 101 14.21 17.20 -6.21
C ARG A 101 12.83 17.84 -6.32
N GLN A 102 12.09 17.48 -7.37
CA GLN A 102 10.72 17.89 -7.62
C GLN A 102 9.90 16.62 -7.76
N TYR A 103 9.00 16.39 -6.81
CA TYR A 103 8.17 15.21 -6.75
C TYR A 103 6.80 15.55 -6.15
N SER A 104 5.82 14.67 -6.41
CA SER A 104 4.41 14.85 -6.03
C SER A 104 3.96 13.76 -5.08
N GLY A 105 2.64 13.69 -4.80
CA GLY A 105 2.01 12.58 -4.07
C GLY A 105 2.31 11.19 -4.64
N ALA A 106 2.82 11.08 -5.87
CA ALA A 106 3.26 9.81 -6.45
C ALA A 106 4.29 9.06 -5.57
N VAL A 107 5.13 9.78 -4.80
CA VAL A 107 6.13 9.13 -3.93
C VAL A 107 5.47 8.30 -2.83
N ASP A 108 4.39 8.81 -2.25
CA ASP A 108 3.61 8.10 -1.23
C ASP A 108 2.87 6.91 -1.85
N MET A 109 2.35 7.06 -3.07
CA MET A 109 1.62 5.99 -3.77
C MET A 109 2.50 4.77 -4.06
N TRP A 110 3.79 4.98 -4.32
CA TRP A 110 4.75 3.88 -4.42
C TRP A 110 4.90 3.15 -3.10
N SER A 111 5.12 3.88 -2.00
CA SER A 111 5.27 3.29 -0.67
C SER A 111 4.03 2.49 -0.26
N ILE A 112 2.82 2.98 -0.59
CA ILE A 112 1.56 2.22 -0.41
C ILE A 112 1.58 0.92 -1.23
N GLY A 113 2.04 0.95 -2.48
CA GLY A 113 2.19 -0.25 -3.32
C GLY A 113 3.16 -1.27 -2.70
N MET A 114 4.25 -0.80 -2.11
CA MET A 114 5.22 -1.65 -1.41
C MET A 114 4.61 -2.29 -0.14
N VAL A 115 3.83 -1.52 0.64
CA VAL A 115 3.05 -2.05 1.78
C VAL A 115 2.01 -3.07 1.30
N PHE A 116 1.33 -2.81 0.18
CA PHE A 116 0.33 -3.72 -0.38
C PHE A 116 0.96 -5.06 -0.77
N ALA A 117 2.08 -5.02 -1.50
CA ALA A 117 2.82 -6.22 -1.85
C ALA A 117 3.27 -6.99 -0.61
N GLU A 118 3.81 -6.30 0.40
CA GLU A 118 4.28 -6.91 1.65
C GLU A 118 3.15 -7.55 2.46
N LEU A 119 1.96 -6.92 2.53
CA LEU A 119 0.78 -7.55 3.14
C LEU A 119 0.43 -8.86 2.45
N LEU A 120 0.52 -8.92 1.12
CA LEU A 120 0.14 -10.10 0.32
C LEU A 120 1.11 -11.28 0.47
N ILE A 121 2.43 -11.01 0.59
CA ILE A 121 3.47 -12.07 0.67
C ILE A 121 4.07 -12.24 2.07
N ARG A 122 3.64 -11.42 3.03
CA ARG A 122 4.07 -11.40 4.44
C ARG A 122 5.57 -11.20 4.66
N ARG A 123 6.24 -10.56 3.71
CA ARG A 123 7.66 -10.21 3.76
C ARG A 123 7.91 -8.98 2.90
N PRO A 124 8.95 -8.19 3.18
CA PRO A 124 9.29 -7.05 2.35
C PRO A 124 9.46 -7.45 0.87
N TYR A 125 8.80 -6.72 -0.04
CA TYR A 125 8.70 -7.11 -1.45
C TYR A 125 10.01 -6.96 -2.21
N ALA A 126 10.59 -5.74 -2.21
CA ALA A 126 11.85 -5.45 -2.89
C ALA A 126 12.82 -4.80 -1.90
N ALA A 127 13.16 -5.51 -0.83
CA ALA A 127 14.10 -5.03 0.19
C ALA A 127 15.54 -5.36 -0.19
N ALA A 128 16.38 -4.34 -0.34
CA ALA A 128 17.82 -4.54 -0.40
C ALA A 128 18.34 -5.11 0.93
N ASP A 129 19.22 -6.10 0.84
CA ASP A 129 20.02 -6.52 1.97
C ASP A 129 21.10 -5.46 2.22
N VAL A 130 20.94 -4.76 3.33
CA VAL A 130 21.86 -3.72 3.80
C VAL A 130 22.43 -4.15 5.16
N ALA A 131 22.96 -5.38 5.22
CA ALA A 131 23.61 -5.93 6.41
C ALA A 131 24.80 -5.08 6.93
N ASN A 132 25.46 -4.33 6.04
CA ASN A 132 26.63 -3.53 6.40
C ASN A 132 26.27 -2.04 6.49
N GLN A 133 26.35 -1.49 7.70
CA GLN A 133 26.06 -0.07 7.98
C GLN A 133 26.98 0.89 7.17
N GLU A 134 28.16 0.43 6.77
CA GLU A 134 29.10 1.15 5.90
C GLU A 134 28.59 1.28 4.44
N VAL A 135 27.81 0.30 3.95
CA VAL A 135 27.15 0.34 2.62
C VAL A 135 26.01 1.35 2.61
N LEU A 136 25.34 1.57 3.75
CA LEU A 136 24.36 2.64 3.91
C LEU A 136 25.01 4.02 3.93
N ALA A 137 26.18 4.16 4.58
CA ALA A 137 26.91 5.43 4.69
C ALA A 137 27.51 5.91 3.37
N THR A 138 27.86 5.01 2.46
CA THR A 138 28.49 5.31 1.16
C THR A 138 27.49 5.41 -0.01
N GLY A 139 26.18 5.31 0.26
CA GLY A 139 25.15 5.34 -0.78
C GLY A 139 24.98 4.03 -1.55
N GLY A 140 25.75 2.98 -1.25
CA GLY A 140 25.62 1.65 -1.85
C GLY A 140 24.25 1.01 -1.63
N GLY A 141 23.55 1.36 -0.54
CA GLY A 141 22.17 0.95 -0.32
C GLY A 141 21.20 1.39 -1.42
N THR A 142 21.43 2.55 -2.06
CA THR A 142 20.58 3.04 -3.16
C THR A 142 20.68 2.15 -4.39
N VAL A 143 21.90 1.73 -4.75
CA VAL A 143 22.15 0.85 -5.89
C VAL A 143 21.52 -0.52 -5.65
N ALA A 144 21.77 -1.11 -4.48
CA ALA A 144 21.18 -2.39 -4.11
C ALA A 144 19.64 -2.35 -4.10
N GLN A 145 19.04 -1.23 -3.68
CA GLN A 145 17.60 -1.03 -3.70
C GLN A 145 17.07 -0.91 -5.13
N LEU A 146 17.78 -0.20 -6.03
CA LEU A 146 17.43 -0.12 -7.44
C LEU A 146 17.49 -1.48 -8.14
N ASP A 147 18.48 -2.31 -7.81
CA ASP A 147 18.57 -3.69 -8.33
C ASP A 147 17.32 -4.51 -7.94
N LYS A 148 16.86 -4.40 -6.68
CA LYS A 148 15.63 -5.04 -6.23
C LYS A 148 14.39 -4.50 -6.93
N ILE A 149 14.32 -3.20 -7.18
CA ILE A 149 13.23 -2.61 -7.98
C ILE A 149 13.26 -3.15 -9.42
N CYS A 150 14.43 -3.32 -10.02
CA CYS A 150 14.54 -3.87 -11.37
C CYS A 150 14.08 -5.33 -11.44
N GLU A 151 14.43 -6.14 -10.44
CA GLU A 151 13.98 -7.54 -10.35
C GLU A 151 12.45 -7.63 -10.21
N ALA A 152 11.88 -6.79 -9.34
CA ALA A 152 10.47 -6.78 -8.96
C ALA A 152 9.54 -6.14 -10.01
N VAL A 153 9.94 -5.00 -10.58
CA VAL A 153 9.10 -4.16 -11.43
C VAL A 153 9.63 -4.06 -12.86
N GLY A 154 10.95 -3.98 -13.03
CA GLY A 154 11.65 -3.79 -14.30
C GLY A 154 12.57 -2.58 -14.28
N THR A 155 13.47 -2.50 -15.26
CA THR A 155 14.49 -1.46 -15.33
C THR A 155 13.92 -0.14 -15.86
N PRO A 156 14.10 0.99 -15.13
CA PRO A 156 13.77 2.32 -15.63
C PRO A 156 14.60 2.69 -16.85
N MET A 157 13.95 2.96 -17.98
CA MET A 157 14.59 3.34 -19.25
C MET A 157 13.76 4.42 -19.94
N GLU A 158 14.34 5.13 -20.90
CA GLU A 158 13.66 6.24 -21.61
C GLU A 158 12.36 5.79 -22.29
N GLU A 159 12.25 4.53 -22.71
CA GLU A 159 11.05 4.00 -23.36
C GLU A 159 9.87 3.89 -22.39
N ASN A 160 10.12 3.48 -21.15
CA ASN A 160 9.07 3.29 -20.14
C ASN A 160 8.88 4.53 -19.25
N TRP A 161 9.93 5.35 -19.11
CA TRP A 161 9.97 6.58 -18.35
C TRP A 161 10.78 7.66 -19.08
N PRO A 162 10.13 8.42 -19.99
CA PRO A 162 10.79 9.49 -20.73
C PRO A 162 11.34 10.59 -19.79
N GLY A 163 12.63 10.86 -19.86
CA GLY A 163 13.36 11.81 -19.04
C GLY A 163 14.03 11.23 -17.79
N VAL A 164 13.99 9.91 -17.57
CA VAL A 164 14.65 9.26 -16.42
C VAL A 164 16.16 9.48 -16.44
N SER A 165 16.78 9.48 -17.62
CA SER A 165 18.22 9.72 -17.80
C SER A 165 18.68 11.12 -17.40
N LYS A 166 17.73 12.06 -17.24
CA LYS A 166 17.99 13.45 -16.85
C LYS A 166 17.94 13.66 -15.34
N LEU A 167 17.61 12.63 -14.56
CA LEU A 167 17.62 12.73 -13.10
C LEU A 167 19.06 12.83 -12.58
N ARG A 168 19.24 13.58 -11.47
CA ARG A 168 20.55 13.99 -10.97
C ARG A 168 21.50 12.82 -10.74
N ASP A 169 20.99 11.76 -10.12
CA ASP A 169 21.77 10.60 -9.73
C ASP A 169 21.44 9.39 -10.63
N TYR A 170 20.96 9.63 -11.86
CA TYR A 170 20.75 8.55 -12.81
C TYR A 170 22.08 7.93 -13.24
N PHE A 171 22.09 6.60 -13.31
CA PHE A 171 23.18 5.85 -13.88
C PHE A 171 22.59 4.66 -14.64
N ASP A 172 23.32 4.22 -15.66
CA ASP A 172 22.94 3.04 -16.42
C ASP A 172 23.12 1.78 -15.57
N LEU A 173 22.00 1.14 -15.25
CA LEU A 173 22.00 -0.17 -14.62
C LEU A 173 22.48 -1.21 -15.62
N GLU A 174 23.41 -2.07 -15.20
CA GLU A 174 24.05 -3.08 -16.04
C GLU A 174 23.03 -4.10 -16.59
N LYS A 175 22.09 -4.53 -15.74
CA LYS A 175 21.04 -5.49 -16.12
C LYS A 175 19.79 -4.75 -16.57
N LYS A 176 19.40 -4.94 -17.83
CA LYS A 176 18.14 -4.43 -18.39
C LYS A 176 17.06 -5.52 -18.29
N ILE A 177 16.17 -5.38 -17.31
CA ILE A 177 15.04 -6.28 -17.06
C ILE A 177 13.77 -5.64 -17.65
N PRO A 178 13.04 -6.32 -18.54
CA PRO A 178 11.76 -5.82 -19.04
C PRO A 178 10.76 -5.56 -17.91
N VAL A 179 9.87 -4.59 -18.10
CA VAL A 179 8.79 -4.31 -17.14
C VAL A 179 7.94 -5.58 -16.97
N ARG A 180 7.75 -5.99 -15.72
CA ARG A 180 6.99 -7.19 -15.37
C ARG A 180 5.53 -7.04 -15.76
N ASP A 181 4.98 -8.08 -16.38
CA ASP A 181 3.60 -8.11 -16.84
C ASP A 181 2.64 -8.59 -15.75
N LYS A 182 1.34 -8.57 -16.05
CA LYS A 182 0.30 -9.00 -15.12
C LYS A 182 0.46 -10.47 -14.70
N SER A 183 0.93 -11.33 -15.60
CA SER A 183 1.13 -12.76 -15.33
C SER A 183 2.16 -12.98 -14.22
N PHE A 184 3.28 -12.24 -14.26
CA PHE A 184 4.29 -12.26 -13.19
C PHE A 184 3.71 -11.88 -11.83
N TYR A 185 2.95 -10.77 -11.78
CA TYR A 185 2.31 -10.35 -10.53
C TYR A 185 1.22 -11.32 -10.07
N MET A 186 0.44 -11.92 -10.97
CA MET A 186 -0.56 -12.92 -10.62
C MET A 186 0.04 -14.18 -10.01
N GLN A 187 1.21 -14.62 -10.49
CA GLN A 187 1.93 -15.75 -9.91
C GLN A 187 2.45 -15.42 -8.51
N MET A 188 2.91 -14.19 -8.29
CA MET A 188 3.51 -13.77 -7.03
C MET A 188 2.47 -13.35 -5.97
N PHE A 189 1.37 -12.76 -6.40
CA PHE A 189 0.33 -12.17 -5.55
C PHE A 189 -1.06 -12.76 -5.82
N PRO A 190 -1.24 -14.10 -5.82
CA PRO A 190 -2.51 -14.72 -6.16
C PRO A 190 -3.65 -14.29 -5.23
N THR A 191 -3.35 -13.99 -3.96
CA THR A 191 -4.30 -13.51 -2.96
C THR A 191 -5.01 -12.20 -3.35
N ALA A 192 -4.36 -11.34 -4.13
CA ALA A 192 -4.98 -10.09 -4.58
C ALA A 192 -6.03 -10.30 -5.69
N GLY A 193 -5.92 -11.41 -6.42
CA GLY A 193 -6.68 -11.66 -7.64
C GLY A 193 -6.29 -10.71 -8.79
N SER A 194 -6.88 -10.96 -9.96
CA SER A 194 -6.58 -10.21 -11.20
C SER A 194 -6.75 -8.70 -11.04
N ILE A 195 -7.83 -8.27 -10.40
CA ILE A 195 -8.16 -6.85 -10.24
C ILE A 195 -7.35 -6.20 -9.10
N GLY A 196 -7.00 -6.94 -8.04
CA GLY A 196 -6.09 -6.42 -7.01
C GLY A 196 -4.66 -6.25 -7.53
N VAL A 197 -4.22 -7.17 -8.40
CA VAL A 197 -2.95 -7.03 -9.12
C VAL A 197 -2.95 -5.79 -10.03
N ASP A 198 -4.05 -5.47 -10.71
CA ASP A 198 -4.13 -4.24 -11.51
C ASP A 198 -3.89 -2.99 -10.66
N LEU A 199 -4.50 -2.92 -9.47
CA LEU A 199 -4.28 -1.82 -8.53
C LEU A 199 -2.81 -1.76 -8.08
N LEU A 200 -2.22 -2.89 -7.71
CA LEU A 200 -0.82 -2.97 -7.30
C LEU A 200 0.12 -2.48 -8.42
N MET A 201 -0.09 -2.93 -9.65
CA MET A 201 0.69 -2.50 -10.82
C MET A 201 0.49 -1.01 -11.13
N ALA A 202 -0.68 -0.44 -10.84
CA ALA A 202 -0.96 0.99 -10.99
C ALA A 202 -0.23 1.84 -9.93
N MET A 203 -0.02 1.30 -8.72
CA MET A 203 0.78 1.92 -7.65
C MET A 203 2.29 1.82 -7.91
N LEU A 204 2.75 0.75 -8.57
CA LEU A 204 4.18 0.48 -8.81
C LEU A 204 4.67 0.89 -10.20
N LYS A 205 4.00 1.84 -10.87
CA LYS A 205 4.52 2.40 -12.13
C LYS A 205 5.85 3.12 -11.88
N LEU A 206 6.85 2.79 -12.71
CA LEU A 206 8.19 3.39 -12.67
C LEU A 206 8.11 4.90 -12.91
N ASP A 207 7.49 5.32 -14.00
CA ASP A 207 7.23 6.73 -14.28
C ASP A 207 6.18 7.30 -13.30
N PRO A 208 6.56 8.23 -12.40
CA PRO A 208 5.64 8.76 -11.39
C PRO A 208 4.45 9.51 -11.99
N ARG A 209 4.54 9.97 -13.25
CA ARG A 209 3.43 10.64 -13.95
C ARG A 209 2.32 9.68 -14.36
N LYS A 210 2.65 8.39 -14.50
CA LYS A 210 1.71 7.31 -14.86
C LYS A 210 1.20 6.56 -13.64
N ARG A 211 1.72 6.86 -12.44
CA ARG A 211 1.36 6.21 -11.18
C ARG A 211 -0.03 6.69 -10.74
N VAL A 212 -0.84 5.76 -10.23
CA VAL A 212 -2.19 6.09 -9.75
C VAL A 212 -2.13 7.09 -8.61
N THR A 213 -3.05 8.06 -8.58
CA THR A 213 -3.20 9.00 -7.47
C THR A 213 -3.97 8.37 -6.31
N ALA A 214 -3.92 8.95 -5.11
CA ALA A 214 -4.70 8.46 -3.97
C ALA A 214 -6.21 8.42 -4.26
N ARG A 215 -6.72 9.43 -4.97
CA ARG A 215 -8.10 9.47 -5.45
C ARG A 215 -8.39 8.33 -6.44
N GLY A 216 -7.54 8.18 -7.46
CA GLY A 216 -7.70 7.12 -8.46
C GLY A 216 -7.62 5.72 -7.85
N ALA A 217 -6.79 5.55 -6.81
CA ALA A 217 -6.72 4.29 -6.07
C ALA A 217 -8.03 4.00 -5.32
N LEU A 218 -8.68 5.00 -4.70
CA LEU A 218 -9.98 4.85 -4.04
C LEU A 218 -11.15 4.62 -5.01
N GLU A 219 -11.04 5.09 -6.25
CA GLU A 219 -12.03 4.89 -7.31
C GLU A 219 -11.84 3.56 -8.06
N HIS A 220 -10.80 2.79 -7.73
CA HIS A 220 -10.47 1.54 -8.41
C HIS A 220 -11.51 0.42 -8.19
N GLU A 221 -11.73 -0.42 -9.20
CA GLU A 221 -12.76 -1.48 -9.19
C GLU A 221 -12.56 -2.54 -8.09
N TRP A 222 -11.32 -2.71 -7.61
CA TRP A 222 -10.97 -3.71 -6.60
C TRP A 222 -11.81 -3.62 -5.31
N TRP A 223 -12.26 -2.42 -4.94
CA TRP A 223 -13.10 -2.21 -3.76
C TRP A 223 -14.54 -2.74 -3.90
N GLN A 224 -15.01 -2.90 -5.14
CA GLN A 224 -16.39 -3.30 -5.44
C GLN A 224 -16.52 -4.80 -5.72
N ILE A 225 -15.42 -5.48 -5.99
CA ILE A 225 -15.40 -6.91 -6.31
C ILE A 225 -15.27 -7.72 -5.03
N ASP A 226 -15.94 -8.88 -4.99
CA ASP A 226 -15.84 -9.81 -3.88
C ASP A 226 -14.42 -10.42 -3.74
N PRO A 227 -14.00 -10.79 -2.52
CA PRO A 227 -14.72 -10.56 -1.27
C PRO A 227 -14.71 -9.07 -0.89
N ARG A 228 -15.80 -8.62 -0.28
CA ARG A 228 -15.85 -7.30 0.37
C ARG A 228 -14.78 -7.19 1.46
N PRO A 229 -14.27 -5.98 1.76
CA PRO A 229 -13.32 -5.80 2.85
C PRO A 229 -13.93 -6.29 4.17
N THR A 230 -13.10 -6.94 5.00
CA THR A 230 -13.50 -7.35 6.35
C THR A 230 -13.87 -6.13 7.19
N ASP A 231 -14.96 -6.22 7.95
CA ASP A 231 -15.33 -5.17 8.91
C ASP A 231 -14.23 -5.01 9.96
N LYS A 232 -13.94 -3.77 10.37
CA LYS A 232 -12.77 -3.46 11.22
C LYS A 232 -12.79 -4.20 12.55
N GLU A 233 -13.98 -4.43 13.12
CA GLU A 233 -14.18 -5.13 14.37
C GLU A 233 -13.80 -6.61 14.28
N ASN A 234 -13.84 -7.18 13.07
CA ASN A 234 -13.54 -8.57 12.77
C ASN A 234 -12.11 -8.76 12.23
N LEU A 235 -11.30 -7.69 12.12
CA LEU A 235 -9.93 -7.80 11.65
C LEU A 235 -9.06 -8.59 12.64
N PRO A 236 -8.08 -9.35 12.13
CA PRO A 236 -7.14 -10.09 12.97
C PRO A 236 -6.37 -9.19 13.94
N LYS A 237 -6.18 -9.67 15.18
CA LYS A 237 -5.48 -8.98 16.27
C LYS A 237 -4.36 -9.86 16.81
N GLN A 238 -3.28 -9.26 17.27
CA GLN A 238 -2.20 -9.97 17.95
C GLN A 238 -2.72 -10.61 19.26
N GLY A 239 -2.27 -11.83 19.56
CA GLY A 239 -2.48 -12.45 20.88
C GLY A 239 -3.91 -12.91 21.22
N GLY A 240 -4.82 -13.07 20.26
CA GLY A 240 -6.22 -13.42 20.60
C GLY A 240 -7.07 -13.92 19.44
N GLY A 241 -6.74 -15.09 18.91
CA GLY A 241 -7.73 -15.93 18.23
C GLY A 241 -8.75 -16.41 19.25
N ALA A 242 -9.81 -15.64 19.51
CA ALA A 242 -11.02 -16.21 20.07
C ALA A 242 -11.61 -17.13 18.99
N THR A 243 -11.39 -18.43 19.16
CA THR A 243 -12.00 -19.47 18.37
C THR A 243 -13.52 -19.34 18.52
N LYS A 244 -14.21 -18.74 17.53
CA LYS A 244 -15.63 -19.01 17.35
C LYS A 244 -15.77 -20.28 16.52
N MET A 245 -15.40 -21.41 17.12
CA MET A 245 -15.95 -22.71 16.72
C MET A 245 -17.31 -22.87 17.40
N GLY A 246 -18.37 -23.04 16.60
CA GLY A 246 -19.59 -23.74 17.03
C GLY A 246 -20.83 -22.90 17.32
N ALA A 247 -21.60 -22.62 16.28
CA ALA A 247 -23.06 -22.82 16.27
C ALA A 247 -23.44 -22.97 14.78
N ALA A 248 -23.24 -24.16 14.21
CA ALA A 248 -24.27 -25.18 14.02
C ALA A 248 -25.28 -24.78 12.93
N GLU A 249 -25.12 -25.35 11.74
CA GLU A 249 -26.23 -26.00 11.04
C GLU A 249 -25.69 -26.93 9.96
N ALA A 250 -25.75 -28.23 10.26
CA ALA A 250 -25.79 -29.27 9.24
C ALA A 250 -27.23 -29.28 8.68
N ALA A 251 -27.39 -28.87 7.42
CA ALA A 251 -28.55 -29.24 6.60
C ALA A 251 -28.20 -30.57 5.89
N ALA A 252 -29.02 -31.61 5.79
CA ALA A 252 -30.48 -31.70 5.58
C ALA A 252 -30.98 -33.10 6.04
N PRO A 253 -32.27 -33.53 5.89
CA PRO A 253 -33.38 -32.85 5.20
C PRO A 253 -34.73 -32.85 5.97
N GLY A 254 -35.62 -31.93 5.56
CA GLY A 254 -37.07 -32.13 5.70
C GLY A 254 -37.79 -31.28 6.74
N VAL A 255 -37.77 -29.95 6.61
CA VAL A 255 -38.88 -29.09 7.04
C VAL A 255 -39.04 -27.96 6.03
N VAL A 256 -40.20 -27.88 5.40
CA VAL A 256 -40.61 -26.77 4.54
C VAL A 256 -40.92 -25.58 5.45
N VAL A 257 -40.21 -24.45 5.28
CA VAL A 257 -40.56 -23.21 5.97
C VAL A 257 -40.74 -22.09 4.95
N ASP A 258 -41.90 -21.46 5.08
CA ASP A 258 -42.60 -20.55 4.17
C ASP A 258 -41.85 -19.23 3.92
N GLU A 259 -41.62 -18.91 2.64
CA GLU A 259 -41.05 -17.63 2.19
C GLU A 259 -42.10 -16.52 2.23
N LYS A 260 -42.06 -15.65 3.25
CA LYS A 260 -42.54 -14.24 3.16
C LYS A 260 -42.22 -13.44 4.42
N LYS A 261 -41.70 -12.22 4.20
CA LYS A 261 -41.28 -11.14 5.15
C LYS A 261 -39.80 -11.27 5.51
N PHE A 262 -38.90 -10.40 5.04
CA PHE A 262 -38.93 -8.95 5.19
C PHE A 262 -38.35 -8.24 3.95
N LYS A 263 -39.16 -7.33 3.39
CA LYS A 263 -38.72 -6.32 2.41
C LYS A 263 -38.25 -5.07 3.16
N GLY A 264 -37.08 -4.57 2.75
CA GLY A 264 -36.77 -3.14 2.71
C GLY A 264 -36.07 -2.55 3.93
N VAL A 265 -34.77 -2.21 3.76
CA VAL A 265 -34.26 -0.82 3.77
C VAL A 265 -32.93 -0.82 3.02
N ALA A 266 -32.94 -0.41 1.74
CA ALA A 266 -31.73 -0.06 1.01
C ALA A 266 -31.51 1.46 1.13
N LYS A 267 -30.46 1.89 1.83
CA LYS A 267 -30.01 3.28 1.76
C LYS A 267 -29.01 3.42 0.62
N LYS A 268 -29.46 4.02 -0.49
CA LYS A 268 -28.60 4.59 -1.53
C LYS A 268 -27.86 5.79 -0.92
N LEU A 269 -26.54 5.84 -1.09
CA LEU A 269 -25.72 7.04 -0.86
C LEU A 269 -25.66 7.81 -2.19
N ASP A 270 -26.23 9.01 -2.19
CA ASP A 270 -26.21 9.95 -3.31
C ASP A 270 -25.06 10.95 -3.09
N PHE A 271 -24.21 11.13 -4.10
CA PHE A 271 -23.10 12.09 -4.11
C PHE A 271 -23.42 13.20 -5.11
N GLY A 272 -24.45 13.99 -4.81
CA GLY A 272 -24.88 15.13 -5.60
C GLY A 272 -24.86 16.43 -4.80
N GLY A 273 -23.85 17.26 -5.02
CA GLY A 273 -24.01 18.72 -4.98
C GLY A 273 -23.49 19.46 -3.75
N ALA A 274 -22.36 20.14 -3.92
CA ALA A 274 -22.12 21.46 -3.32
C ALA A 274 -21.09 22.22 -4.17
N ARG A 275 -21.58 22.83 -5.26
CA ARG A 275 -21.00 24.07 -5.78
C ARG A 275 -21.75 25.22 -5.11
N LYS A 276 -21.02 26.12 -4.45
CA LYS A 276 -21.19 27.57 -4.55
C LYS A 276 -19.84 28.20 -4.23
#